data_AF-A0A524CJI0-F1
#
_entry.id   AF-A0A524CJI0-F1
#
_cell.length_a   1.000
_cell.length_b   1.000
_cell.length_c   1.000
_cell.angle_alpha   90.00
_cell.angle_beta   90.00
_cell.angle_gamma   90.00
#
_symmetry.space_group_name_H-M   'P 1'
#
loop_
_entity.id
_entity.type
_entity.pdbx_description
1 polymer ?
#
loop_
_entity_poly.entity_id
_entity_poly.type
_entity_poly.pdbx_seq_one_letter_code
_entity_poly.pdbx_strand_id
1 'polypeptide(L)'
;MRLSIGKILDNLLLKVPLVGKIITSIVGLLELPLLEFFRRIDKRYNIYSLGIIDKYLLHGRWGGRVVPLNRNIPVSTKFSPTEELTEIIKRSNITGVSYCYCRMIQRTFNEPNCDHSLNTCIHVSFGQSLNEIPYKSENLKRVDKEEIIQLLEDCDERGLIHQLIYFPNPNFYYVICNCCPCCCVVLKDFL
;
A
#
# COMPACT_ATOMS: atom_id res chain seq x y z
N MET A 1 -8.28 14.42 30.99
CA MET A 1 -7.66 14.33 29.65
C MET A 1 -8.24 13.11 28.94
N ARG A 2 -9.30 13.27 28.14
CA ARG A 2 -9.92 12.14 27.40
C ARG A 2 -8.94 11.69 26.32
N LEU A 3 -8.41 10.47 26.42
CA LEU A 3 -7.65 9.86 25.34
C LEU A 3 -8.54 9.84 24.09
N SER A 4 -8.05 10.41 22.99
CA SER A 4 -8.69 10.26 21.67
C SER A 4 -8.91 8.77 21.40
N ILE A 5 -10.07 8.40 20.87
CA ILE A 5 -10.45 7.02 20.52
C ILE A 5 -9.33 6.34 19.72
N GLY A 6 -8.63 7.08 18.85
CA GLY A 6 -7.47 6.59 18.10
C GLY A 6 -6.30 6.14 18.98
N LYS A 7 -5.96 6.90 20.03
CA LYS A 7 -4.88 6.52 20.98
C LYS A 7 -5.23 5.27 21.79
N ILE A 8 -6.52 5.07 22.10
CA ILE A 8 -6.98 3.87 22.79
C ILE A 8 -6.84 2.65 21.88
N LEU A 9 -7.27 2.79 20.62
CA LEU A 9 -7.15 1.73 19.62
C LEU A 9 -5.68 1.40 19.32
N ASP A 10 -4.81 2.40 19.17
CA ASP A 10 -3.38 2.14 18.93
C ASP A 10 -2.71 1.45 20.12
N ASN A 11 -3.06 1.84 21.35
CA ASN A 11 -2.58 1.15 22.55
C ASN A 11 -3.09 -0.29 22.64
N LEU A 12 -4.34 -0.54 22.22
CA LEU A 12 -4.89 -1.90 22.11
C LEU A 12 -4.14 -2.73 21.06
N LEU A 13 -3.87 -2.15 19.90
CA LEU A 13 -3.14 -2.81 18.80
C LEU A 13 -1.69 -3.13 19.18
N LEU A 14 -1.05 -2.29 20.00
CA LEU A 14 0.28 -2.57 20.57
C LEU A 14 0.25 -3.70 21.59
N LYS A 15 -0.77 -3.73 22.46
CA LYS A 15 -0.93 -4.78 23.49
C LYS A 15 -1.34 -6.12 22.90
N VAL A 16 -2.11 -6.11 21.81
CA VAL A 16 -2.63 -7.31 21.15
C VAL A 16 -2.39 -7.22 19.63
N PRO A 17 -1.17 -7.48 19.15
CA PRO A 17 -0.82 -7.37 17.73
C PRO A 17 -1.67 -8.26 16.81
N LEU A 18 -2.20 -9.37 17.35
CA LEU A 18 -3.09 -10.29 16.63
C LEU A 18 -4.35 -9.57 16.10
N VAL A 19 -4.93 -8.65 16.87
CA VAL A 19 -6.12 -7.89 16.46
C VAL A 19 -5.80 -7.03 15.24
N GLY A 20 -4.65 -6.36 15.24
CA GLY A 20 -4.21 -5.56 14.10
C GLY A 20 -3.99 -6.42 12.86
N LYS A 21 -3.37 -7.60 13.00
CA LYS A 21 -3.20 -8.55 11.89
C LYS A 21 -4.53 -8.98 11.29
N ILE A 22 -5.51 -9.35 12.12
CA ILE A 22 -6.85 -9.75 11.65
C ILE A 22 -7.51 -8.61 10.89
N ILE A 23 -7.51 -7.40 11.44
CA ILE A 23 -8.08 -6.21 10.80
C ILE A 23 -7.41 -5.95 9.44
N THR A 24 -6.08 -6.03 9.40
CA THR A 24 -5.27 -5.84 8.19
C THR A 24 -5.64 -6.87 7.12
N SER A 25 -5.74 -8.15 7.49
CA SER A 25 -6.11 -9.22 6.57
C SER A 25 -7.53 -9.03 6.00
N ILE A 26 -8.49 -8.60 6.83
CA ILE A 26 -9.86 -8.31 6.39
C ILE A 26 -9.86 -7.14 5.40
N VAL A 27 -9.14 -6.06 5.70
CA VAL A 27 -9.06 -4.90 4.80
C VAL A 27 -8.33 -5.24 3.51
N GLY A 28 -7.23 -5.98 3.56
CA GLY A 28 -6.56 -6.48 2.35
C GLY A 28 -7.48 -7.30 1.45
N LEU A 29 -8.39 -8.10 2.04
CA LEU A 29 -9.40 -8.86 1.29
C LEU A 29 -10.48 -7.98 0.64
N LEU A 30 -10.87 -6.89 1.31
CA LEU A 30 -11.97 -6.02 0.88
C LEU A 30 -11.49 -4.76 0.14
N GLU A 31 -10.18 -4.50 0.07
CA GLU A 31 -9.62 -3.27 -0.47
C GLU A 31 -10.05 -3.03 -1.92
N LEU A 32 -9.83 -3.99 -2.82
CA LEU A 32 -10.19 -3.84 -4.23
C LEU A 32 -11.69 -3.58 -4.48
N PRO A 33 -12.63 -4.36 -3.92
CA PRO A 33 -14.05 -4.07 -4.08
C PRO A 33 -14.46 -2.73 -3.43
N LEU A 34 -13.83 -2.36 -2.33
CA LEU A 34 -14.08 -1.08 -1.65
C LEU A 34 -13.59 0.11 -2.48
N LEU A 35 -12.39 0.02 -3.07
CA LEU A 35 -11.83 1.03 -3.97
C LEU A 35 -12.68 1.17 -5.23
N GLU A 36 -13.16 0.07 -5.81
CA GLU A 36 -14.05 0.12 -6.97
C GLU A 36 -15.41 0.73 -6.63
N PHE A 37 -15.94 0.46 -5.45
CA PHE A 37 -17.15 1.11 -4.94
C PHE A 37 -16.96 2.63 -4.80
N PHE A 38 -15.89 3.08 -4.15
CA PHE A 38 -15.58 4.50 -4.00
C PHE A 38 -15.34 5.19 -5.33
N ARG A 39 -14.62 4.55 -6.26
CA ARG A 39 -14.43 5.07 -7.61
C ARG A 39 -15.75 5.26 -8.37
N ARG A 40 -16.71 4.34 -8.24
CA ARG A 40 -18.05 4.48 -8.85
C ARG A 40 -18.81 5.66 -8.27
N ILE A 41 -18.69 5.89 -6.96
CA ILE A 41 -19.25 7.07 -6.30
C ILE A 41 -18.56 8.34 -6.82
N ASP A 42 -17.24 8.36 -6.85
CA ASP A 42 -16.43 9.50 -7.31
C ASP A 42 -16.81 9.91 -8.72
N LYS A 43 -16.94 8.94 -9.63
CA LYS A 43 -17.37 9.20 -11.00
C LYS A 43 -18.82 9.68 -11.09
N ARG A 44 -19.72 9.15 -10.26
CA ARG A 44 -21.14 9.50 -10.29
C ARG A 44 -21.41 10.91 -9.77
N TYR A 45 -20.66 11.32 -8.74
CA TYR A 45 -20.89 12.58 -8.04
C TYR A 45 -19.79 13.62 -8.26
N ASN A 46 -18.75 13.29 -9.03
CA ASN A 46 -17.57 14.12 -9.25
C ASN A 46 -16.93 14.61 -7.93
N ILE A 47 -16.74 13.67 -7.00
CA ILE A 47 -16.15 13.90 -5.67
C ILE A 47 -14.91 13.02 -5.47
N TYR A 48 -14.14 13.30 -4.42
CA TYR A 48 -13.06 12.44 -3.94
C TYR A 48 -13.48 11.78 -2.62
N SER A 49 -14.28 10.71 -2.71
CA SER A 49 -14.87 10.03 -1.55
C SER A 49 -13.82 9.41 -0.64
N LEU A 50 -12.69 8.92 -1.19
CA LEU A 50 -11.59 8.41 -0.39
C LEU A 50 -10.99 9.47 0.54
N GLY A 51 -10.72 10.67 0.05
CA GLY A 51 -10.21 11.76 0.89
C GLY A 51 -11.23 12.25 1.93
N ILE A 52 -12.53 12.20 1.61
CA ILE A 52 -13.59 12.51 2.57
C ILE A 52 -13.61 11.45 3.68
N ILE A 53 -13.56 10.16 3.32
CA ILE A 53 -13.59 9.05 4.27
C ILE A 53 -12.34 9.04 5.13
N ASP A 54 -11.17 9.31 4.55
CA ASP A 54 -9.97 9.45 5.35
C ASP A 54 -10.11 10.59 6.36
N LYS A 55 -10.57 11.77 5.92
CA LYS A 55 -10.73 12.93 6.81
C LYS A 55 -11.72 12.70 7.96
N TYR A 56 -12.87 12.08 7.68
CA TYR A 56 -13.99 12.00 8.63
C TYR A 56 -14.12 10.66 9.35
N LEU A 57 -13.66 9.55 8.77
CA LEU A 57 -13.87 8.20 9.31
C LEU A 57 -12.57 7.51 9.69
N LEU A 58 -11.57 7.50 8.80
CA LEU A 58 -10.33 6.75 9.03
C LEU A 58 -9.31 7.56 9.82
N HIS A 59 -9.31 8.89 9.70
CA HIS A 59 -8.37 9.80 10.35
C HIS A 59 -6.90 9.44 10.10
N GLY A 60 -6.50 9.18 8.85
CA GLY A 60 -5.12 8.85 8.46
C GLY A 60 -4.68 7.42 8.78
N ARG A 61 -5.62 6.55 9.16
CA ARG A 61 -5.39 5.14 9.51
C ARG A 61 -5.16 4.23 8.31
N TRP A 62 -5.54 4.70 7.12
CA TRP A 62 -5.22 4.07 5.84
C TRP A 62 -4.35 5.03 5.04
N GLY A 63 -3.23 4.54 4.49
CA GLY A 63 -2.34 5.41 3.75
C GLY A 63 -1.06 4.72 3.32
N GLY A 64 -0.17 5.50 2.71
CA GLY A 64 1.15 5.06 2.25
C GLY A 64 2.27 5.76 3.01
N ARG A 65 3.31 5.02 3.39
CA ARG A 65 4.58 5.59 3.85
C ARG A 65 5.62 5.42 2.74
N VAL A 66 6.20 6.52 2.26
CA VAL A 66 7.30 6.48 1.28
C VAL A 66 8.53 5.88 1.95
N VAL A 67 9.16 4.91 1.29
CA VAL A 67 10.37 4.23 1.76
C VAL A 67 11.39 4.17 0.62
N PRO A 68 12.64 4.59 0.83
CA PRO A 68 13.66 4.52 -0.23
C PRO A 68 14.17 3.09 -0.45
N LEU A 69 14.63 2.79 -1.68
CA LEU A 69 15.34 1.55 -2.01
C LEU A 69 16.83 1.59 -1.59
N ASN A 70 17.38 2.80 -1.46
CA ASN A 70 18.74 3.14 -1.00
C ASN A 70 19.88 2.80 -1.99
N ARG A 71 20.04 3.63 -3.04
CA ARG A 71 21.34 3.91 -3.68
C ARG A 71 21.55 5.43 -3.74
N ASN A 72 22.41 5.97 -2.86
CA ASN A 72 22.88 7.36 -2.89
C ASN A 72 21.80 8.46 -3.00
N ILE A 73 20.92 8.58 -2.00
CA ILE A 73 20.08 9.78 -1.89
C ILE A 73 20.95 10.92 -1.32
N PRO A 74 21.13 12.06 -2.03
CA PRO A 74 21.75 13.23 -1.43
C PRO A 74 20.91 13.68 -0.22
N VAL A 75 21.60 13.96 0.89
CA VAL A 75 21.11 14.08 2.28
C VAL A 75 20.06 15.21 2.49
N SER A 76 19.54 15.84 1.44
CA SER A 76 18.61 16.97 1.52
C SER A 76 17.13 16.60 1.69
N THR A 77 16.72 15.34 1.47
CA THR A 77 15.31 14.96 1.60
C THR A 77 15.06 14.35 2.98
N LYS A 78 14.29 15.05 3.82
CA LYS A 78 13.88 14.59 5.15
C LYS A 78 12.94 13.39 5.04
N PHE A 79 13.48 12.19 4.87
CA PHE A 79 12.77 10.94 5.11
C PHE A 79 13.07 10.46 6.53
N SER A 80 12.02 10.03 7.25
CA SER A 80 12.17 9.47 8.59
C SER A 80 12.95 8.15 8.53
N PRO A 81 14.12 8.04 9.17
CA PRO A 81 15.03 6.91 9.01
C PRO A 81 14.61 5.76 9.93
N THR A 82 14.70 4.52 9.41
CA THR A 82 15.36 3.36 10.08
C THR A 82 15.13 2.03 9.36
N GLU A 83 14.17 1.91 8.44
CA GLU A 83 13.91 0.63 7.75
C GLU A 83 14.09 0.74 6.24
N GLU A 84 14.96 -0.11 5.70
CA GLU A 84 15.18 -0.27 4.27
C GLU A 84 14.15 -1.25 3.69
N LEU A 85 13.68 -1.00 2.47
CA LEU A 85 12.69 -1.85 1.83
C LEU A 85 13.21 -3.29 1.63
N THR A 86 14.51 -3.42 1.37
CA THR A 86 15.24 -4.70 1.29
C THR A 86 15.19 -5.49 2.60
N GLU A 87 15.41 -4.84 3.74
CA GLU A 87 15.33 -5.46 5.07
C GLU A 87 13.89 -5.87 5.42
N ILE A 88 12.91 -5.05 5.03
CA ILE A 88 11.49 -5.39 5.14
C ILE A 88 11.18 -6.65 4.34
N ILE A 89 11.65 -6.75 3.10
CA ILE A 89 11.46 -7.93 2.25
C ILE A 89 12.10 -9.17 2.86
N LYS A 90 13.35 -9.06 3.34
CA LYS A 90 14.08 -10.18 3.96
C LYS A 90 13.32 -10.77 5.14
N ARG A 91 12.77 -9.95 6.03
CA ARG A 91 12.02 -10.40 7.22
C ARG A 91 10.54 -10.72 6.96
N SER A 92 9.97 -10.18 5.89
CA SER A 92 8.56 -10.39 5.55
C SER A 92 8.34 -11.72 4.84
N ASN A 93 7.09 -12.17 4.91
CA ASN A 93 6.61 -13.27 4.10
C ASN A 93 5.95 -12.67 2.84
N ILE A 94 6.64 -12.77 1.71
CA ILE A 94 6.14 -12.32 0.40
C ILE A 94 5.10 -13.31 -0.11
N THR A 95 3.94 -12.79 -0.53
CA THR A 95 2.86 -13.60 -1.10
C THR A 95 2.92 -13.65 -2.62
N GLY A 96 3.35 -12.54 -3.25
CA GLY A 96 3.49 -12.45 -4.70
C GLY A 96 3.34 -11.02 -5.22
N VAL A 97 3.38 -10.88 -6.55
CA VAL A 97 3.22 -9.63 -7.29
C VAL A 97 1.90 -9.66 -8.06
N SER A 98 1.11 -8.60 -7.95
CA SER A 98 -0.13 -8.39 -8.67
C SER A 98 -0.09 -7.12 -9.51
N TYR A 99 -1.20 -6.87 -10.20
CA TYR A 99 -1.39 -5.66 -10.99
C TYR A 99 -1.58 -4.48 -10.04
N CYS A 100 -0.99 -3.34 -10.40
CA CYS A 100 -1.31 -2.07 -9.78
C CYS A 100 -2.76 -1.72 -10.14
N TYR A 101 -3.64 -1.77 -9.14
CA TYR A 101 -5.05 -1.42 -9.27
C TYR A 101 -5.23 -0.06 -9.93
N CYS A 102 -4.51 0.95 -9.44
CA CYS A 102 -4.61 2.33 -9.94
C CYS A 102 -4.30 2.42 -11.45
N ARG A 103 -3.20 1.82 -11.92
CA ARG A 103 -2.84 1.85 -13.35
C ARG A 103 -3.80 1.03 -14.20
N MET A 104 -4.20 -0.16 -13.71
CA MET A 104 -5.14 -1.02 -14.40
C MET A 104 -6.47 -0.29 -14.66
N ILE A 105 -7.01 0.35 -13.63
CA ILE A 105 -8.26 1.12 -13.73
C ILE A 105 -8.12 2.29 -14.71
N GLN A 106 -7.07 3.11 -14.59
CA GLN A 106 -6.86 4.24 -15.51
C GLN A 106 -6.79 3.77 -16.98
N ARG A 107 -6.09 2.65 -17.23
CA ARG A 107 -6.01 2.03 -18.58
C ARG A 107 -7.35 1.55 -19.10
N THR A 108 -8.18 0.92 -18.26
CA THR A 108 -9.53 0.46 -18.66
C THR A 108 -10.42 1.60 -19.17
N PHE A 109 -10.18 2.84 -18.71
CA PHE A 109 -11.00 4.00 -19.06
C PHE A 109 -10.33 4.98 -20.04
N ASN A 110 -9.14 4.67 -20.59
CA ASN A 110 -8.37 5.57 -21.45
C ASN A 110 -8.12 6.97 -20.83
N GLU A 111 -8.09 7.05 -19.51
CA GLU A 111 -7.73 8.25 -18.73
C GLU A 111 -6.19 8.39 -18.66
N PRO A 112 -5.61 9.54 -18.23
CA PRO A 112 -4.16 9.75 -18.27
C PRO A 112 -3.41 8.56 -17.67
N ASN A 113 -2.66 7.92 -18.55
CA ASN A 113 -2.02 6.65 -18.31
C ASN A 113 -0.52 6.80 -18.56
N CYS A 114 0.23 5.90 -17.95
CA CYS A 114 1.65 5.73 -18.18
C CYS A 114 1.89 4.36 -18.83
N ASP A 115 3.08 4.19 -19.37
CA ASP A 115 3.57 2.94 -19.95
C ASP A 115 4.19 1.99 -18.90
N HIS A 116 4.24 2.38 -17.62
CA HIS A 116 4.78 1.55 -16.54
C HIS A 116 4.09 0.17 -16.48
N SER A 117 4.86 -0.88 -16.16
CA SER A 117 4.35 -2.26 -16.01
C SER A 117 3.14 -2.32 -15.09
N LEU A 118 2.19 -3.25 -15.27
CA LEU A 118 1.13 -3.46 -14.26
C LEU A 118 1.65 -4.28 -13.08
N ASN A 119 2.59 -5.20 -13.28
CA ASN A 119 3.08 -6.14 -12.26
C ASN A 119 4.04 -5.46 -11.27
N THR A 120 3.51 -4.61 -10.39
CA THR A 120 4.35 -3.84 -9.45
C THR A 120 3.73 -3.71 -8.06
N CYS A 121 2.64 -4.42 -7.78
CA CYS A 121 1.97 -4.38 -6.48
C CYS A 121 2.39 -5.63 -5.70
N ILE A 122 3.24 -5.48 -4.70
CA ILE A 122 3.85 -6.60 -3.99
C ILE A 122 3.05 -6.83 -2.70
N HIS A 123 2.48 -8.02 -2.56
CA HIS A 123 1.69 -8.40 -1.39
C HIS A 123 2.59 -9.02 -0.32
N VAL A 124 2.48 -8.52 0.90
CA VAL A 124 3.28 -8.95 2.06
C VAL A 124 2.38 -9.29 3.23
N SER A 125 2.75 -10.30 4.04
CA SER A 125 2.06 -10.56 5.31
C SER A 125 2.96 -10.39 6.52
N PHE A 126 2.29 -10.12 7.65
CA PHE A 126 2.90 -10.09 8.98
C PHE A 126 2.65 -11.38 9.75
N GLY A 127 3.65 -12.28 9.78
CA GLY A 127 3.66 -13.49 10.62
C GLY A 127 3.71 -14.79 9.82
N GLN A 128 4.08 -15.88 10.51
CA GLN A 128 4.30 -17.23 9.94
C GLN A 128 3.09 -17.85 9.21
N SER A 129 1.90 -17.26 9.31
CA SER A 129 0.71 -17.73 8.61
C SER A 129 0.45 -16.89 7.35
N LEU A 130 1.16 -17.22 6.26
CA LEU A 130 0.79 -16.76 4.92
C LEU A 130 -0.25 -17.64 4.24
N ASN A 131 -0.57 -18.80 4.79
CA ASN A 131 -1.51 -19.73 4.18
C ASN A 131 -2.96 -19.21 4.15
N GLU A 132 -3.23 -18.02 4.69
CA GLU A 132 -4.59 -17.51 4.94
C GLU A 132 -4.84 -16.07 4.46
N ILE A 133 -3.99 -15.45 3.63
CA ILE A 133 -4.45 -14.31 2.82
C ILE A 133 -5.06 -14.93 1.56
N PRO A 134 -6.40 -14.98 1.42
CA PRO A 134 -7.01 -15.58 0.26
C PRO A 134 -6.74 -14.67 -0.95
N TYR A 135 -5.93 -15.18 -1.87
CA TYR A 135 -6.08 -15.06 -3.33
C TYR A 135 -7.22 -14.12 -3.75
N LYS A 136 -6.93 -12.90 -4.24
CA LYS A 136 -7.94 -12.10 -4.94
C LYS A 136 -7.44 -10.92 -5.77
N SER A 137 -6.26 -11.06 -6.36
CA SER A 137 -6.05 -10.49 -7.67
C SER A 137 -5.97 -11.68 -8.62
N GLU A 138 -6.84 -11.74 -9.63
CA GLU A 138 -6.85 -12.84 -10.62
C GLU A 138 -5.47 -13.05 -11.28
N ASN A 139 -4.59 -12.07 -11.14
CA ASN A 139 -3.28 -12.01 -11.75
C ASN A 139 -2.12 -11.97 -10.73
N LEU A 140 -2.35 -12.38 -9.47
CA LEU A 140 -1.27 -12.53 -8.49
C LEU A 140 -0.33 -13.67 -8.90
N LYS A 141 0.95 -13.35 -9.08
CA LYS A 141 2.01 -14.32 -9.40
C LYS A 141 2.92 -14.49 -8.19
N ARG A 142 3.18 -15.75 -7.83
CA ARG A 142 4.24 -16.06 -6.85
C ARG A 142 5.59 -15.73 -7.49
N VAL A 143 6.44 -15.09 -6.70
CA VAL A 143 7.82 -14.73 -7.05
C VAL A 143 8.70 -14.95 -5.83
N ASP A 144 9.97 -15.19 -6.04
CA ASP A 144 10.95 -15.26 -4.96
C ASP A 144 11.40 -13.85 -4.50
N LYS A 145 12.25 -13.79 -3.48
CA LYS A 145 12.67 -12.50 -2.90
C LYS A 145 13.64 -11.78 -3.82
N GLU A 146 14.42 -12.51 -4.59
CA GLU A 146 15.40 -12.01 -5.55
C GLU A 146 14.70 -11.30 -6.71
N GLU A 147 13.64 -11.90 -7.28
CA GLU A 147 12.76 -11.31 -8.28
C GLU A 147 12.07 -10.04 -7.78
N ILE A 148 11.68 -10.00 -6.50
CA ILE A 148 11.12 -8.79 -5.88
C ILE A 148 12.16 -7.67 -5.83
N ILE A 149 13.40 -7.98 -5.45
CA ILE A 149 14.48 -6.98 -5.39
C ILE A 149 14.73 -6.41 -6.77
N GLN A 150 14.83 -7.25 -7.81
CA GLN A 150 14.98 -6.81 -9.20
C GLN A 150 13.80 -5.93 -9.65
N LEU A 151 12.56 -6.33 -9.34
CA LEU A 151 11.38 -5.54 -9.65
C LEU A 151 11.42 -4.16 -9.00
N LEU A 152 11.93 -4.06 -7.76
CA LEU A 152 12.06 -2.77 -7.09
C LEU A 152 13.12 -1.90 -7.76
N GLU A 153 14.26 -2.46 -8.14
CA GLU A 153 15.30 -1.75 -8.89
C GLU A 153 14.74 -1.22 -10.23
N ASP A 154 14.04 -2.05 -11.00
CA ASP A 154 13.38 -1.64 -12.25
C ASP A 154 12.35 -0.51 -12.02
N CYS A 155 11.63 -0.56 -10.90
CA CYS A 155 10.67 0.47 -10.54
C CYS A 155 11.36 1.80 -10.21
N ASP A 156 12.46 1.76 -9.44
CA ASP A 156 13.25 2.93 -9.05
C ASP A 156 13.92 3.58 -10.28
N GLU A 157 14.49 2.78 -11.19
CA GLU A 157 15.08 3.26 -12.46
C GLU A 157 14.03 3.96 -13.35
N ARG A 158 12.77 3.53 -13.27
CA ARG A 158 11.64 4.17 -13.96
C ARG A 158 11.03 5.33 -13.19
N GLY A 159 11.58 5.72 -12.04
CA GLY A 159 11.12 6.83 -11.21
C GLY A 159 9.81 6.56 -10.47
N LEU A 160 9.47 5.30 -10.21
CA LEU A 160 8.32 4.94 -9.37
C LEU A 160 8.68 5.11 -7.90
N ILE A 161 7.71 5.59 -7.11
CA ILE A 161 7.90 5.85 -5.68
C ILE A 161 7.44 4.62 -4.89
N HIS A 162 8.35 4.02 -4.12
CA HIS A 162 8.00 2.91 -3.24
C HIS A 162 7.25 3.37 -1.99
N GLN A 163 6.14 2.71 -1.70
CA GLN A 163 5.25 3.01 -0.58
C GLN A 163 4.88 1.74 0.17
N LEU A 164 4.98 1.76 1.50
CA LEU A 164 4.32 0.77 2.36
C LEU A 164 2.89 1.21 2.59
N ILE A 165 1.94 0.48 2.03
CA ILE A 165 0.52 0.71 2.27
C ILE A 165 0.14 0.02 3.58
N TYR A 166 -0.52 0.77 4.46
CA TYR A 166 -0.82 0.33 5.81
C TYR A 166 -2.30 0.49 6.16
N PHE A 167 -2.74 -0.38 7.06
CA PHE A 167 -4.00 -0.28 7.79
C PHE A 167 -3.95 -1.19 9.02
N PRO A 168 -4.43 -0.79 10.20
CA PRO A 168 -5.09 0.47 10.55
C PRO A 168 -4.12 1.56 11.04
N ASN A 169 -2.81 1.34 10.99
CA ASN A 169 -1.78 2.34 11.25
C ASN A 169 -0.44 1.87 10.64
N PRO A 170 0.60 2.72 10.59
CA PRO A 170 1.87 2.41 9.91
C PRO A 170 2.63 1.16 10.39
N ASN A 171 2.24 0.54 11.51
CA ASN A 171 2.84 -0.71 11.98
C ASN A 171 2.28 -1.95 11.29
N PHE A 172 1.21 -1.80 10.50
CA PHE A 172 0.48 -2.89 9.85
C PHE A 172 0.44 -2.66 8.34
N TYR A 173 1.59 -2.78 7.69
CA TYR A 173 1.66 -2.77 6.23
C TYR A 173 1.27 -4.13 5.64
N TYR A 174 0.65 -4.09 4.46
CA TYR A 174 0.17 -5.30 3.77
C TYR A 174 0.49 -5.32 2.27
N VAL A 175 0.89 -4.17 1.72
CA VAL A 175 1.35 -4.05 0.34
C VAL A 175 2.58 -3.15 0.27
N ILE A 176 3.57 -3.55 -0.52
CA ILE A 176 4.60 -2.67 -1.05
C ILE A 176 4.14 -2.23 -2.45
N CYS A 177 3.86 -0.94 -2.57
CA CYS A 177 3.37 -0.30 -3.78
C CYS A 177 4.50 0.47 -4.47
N ASN A 178 4.57 0.40 -5.81
CA ASN A 178 5.52 1.17 -6.62
C ASN A 178 4.74 2.18 -7.47
N CYS A 179 4.54 3.40 -7.00
CA CYS A 179 3.51 4.32 -7.51
C CYS A 179 4.05 5.38 -8.48
N CYS A 180 3.27 5.72 -9.50
CA CYS A 180 3.47 6.95 -10.29
C CYS A 180 2.50 8.03 -9.79
N PRO A 181 2.86 9.33 -9.87
CA PRO A 181 1.95 10.43 -9.57
C PRO A 181 0.76 10.47 -10.54
N CYS A 182 0.93 9.91 -11.73
CA CYS A 182 -0.05 9.90 -12.80
C CYS A 182 -1.34 9.15 -12.46
N CYS A 183 -1.23 7.97 -11.84
CA CYS A 183 -2.34 7.05 -11.65
C CYS A 183 -2.69 6.82 -10.18
N CYS A 184 -1.73 6.90 -9.26
CA CYS A 184 -1.92 6.48 -7.86
C CYS A 184 -2.91 7.37 -7.11
N VAL A 185 -3.87 6.77 -6.40
CA VAL A 185 -4.81 7.51 -5.54
C VAL A 185 -4.20 7.91 -4.21
N VAL A 186 -3.33 7.08 -3.63
CA VAL A 186 -2.69 7.35 -2.33
C VAL A 186 -1.59 8.40 -2.46
N LEU A 187 -0.77 8.34 -3.52
CA LEU A 187 0.35 9.25 -3.71
C LEU A 187 -0.13 10.69 -4.04
N LYS A 188 -1.29 10.83 -4.68
CA LYS A 188 -1.87 12.15 -4.98
C LYS A 188 -2.19 12.95 -3.72
N ASP A 189 -2.42 12.31 -2.58
CA ASP A 189 -2.64 13.02 -1.32
C ASP A 189 -1.36 13.69 -0.78
N PHE A 190 -0.18 13.35 -1.33
CA PHE A 190 1.12 13.89 -0.92
C PHE A 190 1.69 14.96 -1.87
N LEU A 191 1.07 15.19 -3.04
CA LEU A 191 1.55 16.06 -4.11
C LEU A 191 0.58 17.21 -4.37
#